data_AF-A0A316AIX9-F1
#
_entry.id   AF-A0A316AIX9-F1
#
_cell.length_a   1.000
_cell.length_b   1.000
_cell.length_c   1.000
_cell.angle_alpha   90.00
_cell.angle_beta   90.00
_cell.angle_gamma   90.00
#
_symmetry.space_group_name_H-M   'P 1'
#
loop_
_entity.id
_entity.type
_entity.pdbx_description
1 polymer ?
#
loop_
_entity_poly.entity_id
_entity_poly.type
_entity_poly.pdbx_seq_one_letter_code
_entity_poly.pdbx_strand_id
1 'polypeptide(L)'
;MGLVLGLGCVVPLFGQQCPILTQTLDAVERMQEDTTRLYAFRFRDAQLKTLAQWPGQEVPVRLLEDLQHTLDQDGSSLKEKHFWMLDEKLAAKQLDALEKLCPDTEFGVYRREIAYYRGQFKEKE
;
A
#
# COMPACT_ATOMS: atom_id res chain seq x y z
N MET A 1 -51.62 -2.50 -1.14
CA MET A 1 -51.05 -3.62 -1.92
C MET A 1 -49.97 -3.00 -2.81
N GLY A 2 -48.69 -2.94 -2.48
CA GLY A 2 -47.86 -3.97 -1.86
C GLY A 2 -47.22 -4.82 -2.96
N LEU A 3 -46.14 -4.32 -3.58
CA LEU A 3 -45.21 -5.18 -4.31
C LEU A 3 -43.77 -4.65 -4.16
N VAL A 4 -42.94 -5.57 -3.72
CA VAL A 4 -41.64 -5.42 -3.09
C VAL A 4 -40.57 -5.94 -4.06
N LEU A 5 -39.53 -5.13 -4.23
CA LEU A 5 -38.10 -5.45 -4.42
C LEU A 5 -37.68 -6.56 -5.40
N GLY A 6 -36.75 -6.19 -6.29
CA GLY A 6 -35.96 -7.17 -7.03
C GLY A 6 -34.97 -6.62 -8.05
N LEU A 7 -34.55 -5.36 -7.95
CA LEU A 7 -33.34 -4.91 -8.67
C LEU A 7 -32.14 -5.43 -7.89
N GLY A 8 -31.74 -6.66 -8.22
CA GLY A 8 -30.46 -7.21 -7.83
C GLY A 8 -29.38 -6.27 -8.36
N CYS A 9 -28.82 -5.45 -7.46
CA CYS A 9 -27.56 -4.77 -7.70
C CYS A 9 -26.53 -5.86 -7.96
N VAL A 10 -26.25 -6.11 -9.25
CA VAL A 10 -25.03 -6.79 -9.67
C VAL A 10 -23.91 -5.78 -9.40
N VAL A 11 -23.56 -5.61 -8.12
CA VAL A 11 -22.35 -4.92 -7.73
C VAL A 11 -21.23 -5.72 -8.39
N PRO A 12 -20.40 -5.14 -9.25
CA PRO A 12 -19.29 -5.89 -9.82
C PRO A 12 -18.44 -6.39 -8.64
N LEU A 13 -18.40 -7.71 -8.46
CA LEU A 13 -17.58 -8.46 -7.51
C LEU A 13 -16.06 -8.27 -7.72
N PHE A 14 -15.68 -7.25 -8.50
CA PHE A 14 -14.32 -6.81 -8.76
C PHE A 14 -13.89 -5.65 -7.86
N GLY A 15 -14.82 -5.01 -7.12
CA GLY A 15 -14.52 -3.87 -6.22
C GLY A 15 -14.32 -4.24 -4.75
N GLN A 16 -14.17 -5.52 -4.38
CA GLN A 16 -14.03 -5.92 -2.96
C GLN A 16 -12.85 -6.87 -2.73
N GLN A 17 -11.78 -6.75 -3.51
CA GLN A 17 -10.61 -7.61 -3.28
C GLN A 17 -9.81 -7.20 -2.03
N CYS A 18 -10.02 -6.00 -1.48
CA CYS A 18 -9.12 -5.45 -0.47
C CYS A 18 -9.74 -4.80 0.79
N PRO A 19 -10.92 -5.19 1.31
CA PRO A 19 -11.62 -4.42 2.35
C PRO A 19 -10.82 -4.26 3.65
N ILE A 20 -10.07 -5.29 4.07
CA ILE A 20 -9.26 -5.22 5.29
C ILE A 20 -8.03 -4.33 5.09
N LEU A 21 -7.40 -4.36 3.91
CA LEU A 21 -6.30 -3.47 3.57
C LEU A 21 -6.77 -2.01 3.54
N THR A 22 -7.92 -1.75 2.92
CA THR A 22 -8.55 -0.42 2.89
C THR A 22 -8.77 0.12 4.30
N GLN A 23 -9.44 -0.65 5.17
CA GLN A 23 -9.71 -0.23 6.54
C GLN A 23 -8.45 0.03 7.35
N THR A 24 -7.44 -0.84 7.20
CA THR A 24 -6.21 -0.71 7.97
C THR A 24 -5.42 0.52 7.52
N LEU A 25 -5.28 0.74 6.22
CA LEU A 25 -4.53 1.88 5.70
C LEU A 25 -5.25 3.20 5.94
N ASP A 26 -6.58 3.25 5.79
CA ASP A 26 -7.40 4.41 6.14
C ASP A 26 -7.22 4.81 7.63
N ALA A 27 -7.19 3.83 8.53
CA ALA A 27 -6.90 4.09 9.95
C ALA A 27 -5.48 4.65 10.16
N VAL A 28 -4.47 4.12 9.46
CA VAL A 28 -3.09 4.60 9.55
C VAL A 28 -2.98 6.02 8.98
N GLU A 29 -3.67 6.34 7.89
CA GLU A 29 -3.65 7.66 7.29
C GLU A 29 -4.26 8.73 8.20
N ARG A 30 -5.42 8.44 8.80
CA ARG A 30 -6.04 9.35 9.79
C ARG A 30 -5.16 9.59 11.01
N MET A 31 -4.34 8.62 11.41
CA MET A 31 -3.38 8.81 12.50
C MET A 31 -2.19 9.69 12.11
N GLN A 32 -1.95 9.91 10.81
CA GLN A 32 -0.76 10.60 10.30
C GLN A 32 -1.00 12.05 9.85
N GLU A 33 -2.25 12.50 9.68
CA GLU A 33 -2.58 13.88 9.25
C GLU A 33 -1.91 14.97 10.11
N ASP A 34 -1.55 14.66 11.37
CA ASP A 34 -0.97 15.62 12.33
C ASP A 34 0.57 15.55 12.48
N THR A 35 1.27 14.77 11.64
CA THR A 35 2.72 14.56 11.78
C THR A 35 3.55 15.12 10.62
N THR A 36 4.48 16.03 10.93
CA THR A 36 5.46 16.61 9.98
C THR A 36 6.65 15.69 9.66
N ARG A 37 6.70 14.47 10.21
CA ARG A 37 7.80 13.51 9.98
C ARG A 37 7.35 12.42 9.02
N LEU A 38 8.27 11.99 8.15
CA LEU A 38 8.04 10.78 7.35
C LEU A 38 7.85 9.59 8.29
N TYR A 39 6.73 8.89 8.13
CA TYR A 39 6.41 7.68 8.87
C TYR A 39 6.49 6.47 7.95
N ALA A 40 7.45 5.58 8.22
CA ALA A 40 7.54 4.29 7.55
C ALA A 40 6.58 3.30 8.24
N PHE A 41 5.48 2.99 7.59
CA PHE A 41 4.53 1.99 8.08
C PHE A 41 4.84 0.63 7.46
N ARG A 42 4.80 -0.41 8.29
CA ARG A 42 4.94 -1.80 7.89
C ARG A 42 3.91 -2.66 8.60
N PHE A 43 3.19 -3.48 7.85
CA PHE A 43 2.53 -4.66 8.38
C PHE A 43 3.59 -5.65 8.85
N ARG A 44 3.39 -6.19 10.06
CA ARG A 44 4.21 -7.29 10.57
C ARG A 44 3.93 -8.55 9.75
N ASP A 45 4.91 -9.44 9.64
CA ASP A 45 4.77 -10.72 8.92
C ASP A 45 3.56 -11.54 9.39
N ALA A 46 3.26 -11.52 10.69
CA ALA A 46 2.09 -12.19 11.24
C ALA A 46 0.76 -11.57 10.73
N GLN A 47 0.72 -10.24 10.56
CA GLN A 47 -0.44 -9.55 9.99
C GLN A 47 -0.58 -9.87 8.50
N LEU A 48 0.51 -9.84 7.72
CA LEU A 48 0.50 -10.23 6.31
C LEU A 48 0.04 -11.68 6.14
N LYS A 49 0.59 -12.63 6.91
CA LYS A 49 0.15 -14.04 6.90
C LYS A 49 -1.33 -14.19 7.23
N THR A 50 -1.84 -13.38 8.15
CA THR A 50 -3.26 -13.39 8.50
C THR A 50 -4.10 -12.85 7.34
N LEU A 51 -3.69 -11.75 6.71
CA LEU A 51 -4.38 -11.15 5.56
C LEU A 51 -4.40 -12.09 4.35
N ALA A 52 -3.31 -12.79 4.08
CA ALA A 52 -3.20 -13.74 2.96
C ALA A 52 -4.15 -14.94 3.10
N GLN A 53 -4.67 -15.23 4.29
CA GLN A 53 -5.64 -16.32 4.51
C GLN A 53 -7.06 -15.92 4.10
N TRP A 54 -7.31 -14.65 3.80
CA TRP A 54 -8.62 -14.17 3.38
C TRP A 54 -8.79 -14.38 1.88
N PRO A 55 -9.97 -14.82 1.43
CA PRO A 55 -10.19 -15.14 0.02
C PRO A 55 -10.01 -13.91 -0.87
N GLY A 56 -9.12 -14.01 -1.87
CA GLY A 56 -8.85 -12.94 -2.83
C GLY A 56 -7.77 -11.94 -2.40
N GLN A 57 -7.12 -12.17 -1.26
CA GLN A 57 -6.06 -11.30 -0.72
C GLN A 57 -4.65 -11.86 -0.96
N GLU A 58 -4.52 -13.07 -1.51
CA GLU A 58 -3.23 -13.75 -1.66
C GLU A 58 -2.26 -12.93 -2.54
N VAL A 59 -2.75 -12.39 -3.66
CA VAL A 59 -1.96 -11.61 -4.61
C VAL A 59 -1.67 -10.19 -4.08
N PRO A 60 -2.66 -9.41 -3.60
CA PRO A 60 -2.40 -8.11 -2.97
C PRO A 60 -1.43 -8.19 -1.81
N VAL A 61 -1.57 -9.18 -0.92
CA VAL A 61 -0.70 -9.31 0.26
C VAL A 61 0.73 -9.65 -0.13
N ARG A 62 0.93 -10.51 -1.15
CA ARG A 62 2.27 -10.81 -1.66
C ARG A 62 2.93 -9.58 -2.29
N LEU A 63 2.21 -8.82 -3.11
CA LEU A 63 2.75 -7.58 -3.69
C LEU A 63 3.04 -6.52 -2.61
N LEU A 64 2.24 -6.49 -1.55
CA LEU A 64 2.46 -5.62 -0.41
C LEU A 64 3.73 -6.03 0.37
N GLU A 65 3.96 -7.33 0.54
CA GLU A 65 5.19 -7.85 1.13
C GLU A 65 6.42 -7.45 0.29
N ASP A 66 6.35 -7.63 -1.03
CA ASP A 66 7.41 -7.23 -1.97
C ASP A 66 7.67 -5.72 -1.89
N LEU A 67 6.62 -4.89 -1.85
CA LEU A 67 6.73 -3.43 -1.71
C LEU A 67 7.41 -3.05 -0.39
N GLN A 68 6.98 -3.64 0.73
CA GLN A 68 7.59 -3.38 2.03
C GLN A 68 9.07 -3.74 2.05
N HIS A 69 9.43 -4.86 1.41
CA HIS A 69 10.82 -5.29 1.31
C HIS A 69 11.67 -4.28 0.52
N THR A 70 11.18 -3.82 -0.64
CA THR A 70 11.87 -2.81 -1.44
C THR A 70 12.04 -1.50 -0.65
N LEU A 71 11.00 -1.03 0.04
CA LEU A 71 11.09 0.18 0.86
C LEU A 71 12.04 0.03 2.06
N ASP A 72 12.14 -1.16 2.66
CA ASP A 72 13.12 -1.43 3.72
C ASP A 72 14.57 -1.45 3.20
N GLN A 73 14.79 -1.96 1.99
CA GLN A 73 16.08 -1.89 1.30
C GLN A 73 16.44 -0.44 0.97
N ASP A 74 15.48 0.35 0.45
CA ASP A 74 15.67 1.77 0.15
C ASP A 74 16.00 2.56 1.43
N GLY A 75 15.22 2.34 2.50
CA GLY A 75 15.44 2.97 3.79
C GLY A 75 16.79 2.61 4.41
N SER A 76 17.27 1.38 4.22
CA SER A 76 18.60 0.95 4.68
C SER A 76 19.71 1.58 3.85
N SER A 77 19.55 1.57 2.52
CA SER A 77 20.48 2.20 1.58
C SER A 77 20.62 3.70 1.83
N LEU A 78 19.52 4.39 2.14
CA LEU A 78 19.53 5.81 2.49
C LEU A 78 20.32 6.06 3.80
N LYS A 79 20.10 5.25 4.84
CA LYS A 79 20.85 5.34 6.11
C LYS A 79 22.35 5.13 5.90
N GLU A 80 22.71 4.21 5.03
CA GLU A 80 24.10 3.92 4.65
C GLU A 80 24.67 4.93 3.62
N LYS A 81 23.87 5.91 3.18
CA LYS A 81 24.22 6.91 2.16
C LYS A 81 24.56 6.31 0.79
N HIS A 82 24.04 5.12 0.51
CA HIS A 82 24.17 4.42 -0.76
C HIS A 82 23.00 4.78 -1.70
N PHE A 83 22.91 6.05 -2.10
CA PHE A 83 21.79 6.58 -2.89
C PHE A 83 21.56 5.89 -4.25
N TRP A 84 22.61 5.28 -4.82
CA TRP A 84 22.54 4.53 -6.07
C TRP A 84 21.83 3.18 -5.95
N MET A 85 21.60 2.69 -4.71
CA MET A 85 20.87 1.46 -4.42
C MET A 85 19.38 1.70 -4.11
N LEU A 86 18.92 2.95 -4.14
CA LEU A 86 17.49 3.24 -4.04
C LEU A 86 16.78 2.77 -5.32
N ASP A 87 15.79 1.90 -5.18
CA ASP A 87 14.98 1.39 -6.28
C ASP A 87 13.55 1.96 -6.19
N GLU A 88 13.46 3.28 -6.20
CA GLU A 88 12.19 4.00 -6.05
C GLU A 88 11.23 3.72 -7.23
N LYS A 89 11.79 3.36 -8.39
CA LYS A 89 11.02 2.99 -9.58
C LYS A 89 10.38 1.61 -9.42
N LEU A 90 11.08 0.64 -8.82
CA LEU A 90 10.50 -0.65 -8.50
C LEU A 90 9.39 -0.49 -7.46
N ALA A 91 9.64 0.26 -6.39
CA ALA A 91 8.63 0.54 -5.37
C ALA A 91 7.38 1.23 -5.97
N ALA A 92 7.56 2.23 -6.83
CA ALA A 92 6.44 2.88 -7.52
C ALA A 92 5.65 1.91 -8.41
N LYS A 93 6.33 1.02 -9.13
CA LYS A 93 5.68 0.02 -9.99
C LYS A 93 4.89 -1.02 -9.19
N GLN A 94 5.42 -1.46 -8.04
CA GLN A 94 4.73 -2.37 -7.14
C GLN A 94 3.49 -1.70 -6.52
N LEU A 95 3.61 -0.43 -6.12
CA LEU A 95 2.49 0.36 -5.63
C LEU A 95 1.39 0.53 -6.69
N ASP A 96 1.74 0.87 -7.92
CA ASP A 96 0.79 0.97 -9.04
C ASP A 96 0.06 -0.37 -9.30
N ALA A 97 0.75 -1.50 -9.12
CA ALA A 97 0.12 -2.81 -9.25
C ALA A 97 -0.87 -3.09 -8.12
N LEU A 98 -0.54 -2.72 -6.88
CA LEU A 98 -1.44 -2.80 -5.73
C LEU A 98 -2.67 -1.93 -5.90
N GLU A 99 -2.52 -0.69 -6.36
CA GLU A 99 -3.63 0.23 -6.60
C GLU A 99 -4.58 -0.27 -7.71
N LYS A 100 -4.06 -0.97 -8.72
CA LYS A 100 -4.90 -1.60 -9.75
C LYS A 100 -5.71 -2.78 -9.22
N LEU A 101 -5.17 -3.52 -8.25
CA LEU A 101 -5.85 -4.66 -7.63
C LEU A 101 -6.81 -4.20 -6.53
N CYS A 102 -6.48 -3.12 -5.84
CA CYS A 102 -7.20 -2.54 -4.72
C CYS A 102 -7.54 -1.06 -5.01
N PRO A 103 -8.42 -0.76 -5.99
CA PRO A 103 -8.69 0.62 -6.42
C PRO A 103 -9.32 1.50 -5.34
N ASP A 104 -10.03 0.89 -4.38
CA ASP A 104 -10.68 1.59 -3.27
C ASP A 104 -9.76 1.82 -2.06
N THR A 105 -8.54 1.27 -2.09
CA THR A 105 -7.56 1.42 -1.00
C THR A 105 -6.63 2.59 -1.27
N GLU A 106 -6.60 3.55 -0.35
CA GLU A 106 -5.59 4.60 -0.36
C GLU A 106 -4.29 4.11 0.27
N PHE A 107 -3.23 4.00 -0.54
CA PHE A 107 -1.90 3.61 -0.11
C PHE A 107 -0.99 4.83 0.13
N GLY A 108 -1.55 5.95 0.59
CA GLY A 108 -0.84 7.23 0.63
C GLY A 108 0.35 7.23 1.58
N VAL A 109 0.37 6.38 2.62
CA VAL A 109 1.56 6.19 3.48
C VAL A 109 2.77 5.72 2.66
N TYR A 110 2.59 4.68 1.84
CA TYR A 110 3.65 4.17 0.96
C TYR A 110 3.98 5.15 -0.15
N ARG A 111 2.97 5.83 -0.71
CA ARG A 111 3.17 6.87 -1.73
C ARG A 111 4.06 8.02 -1.22
N ARG A 112 3.83 8.48 0.02
CA ARG A 112 4.65 9.53 0.67
C ARG A 112 6.08 9.06 0.89
N GLU A 113 6.27 7.80 1.31
CA GLU A 113 7.59 7.21 1.51
C GLU A 113 8.39 7.11 0.21
N ILE A 114 7.78 6.60 -0.87
CA ILE A 114 8.41 6.56 -2.20
C ILE A 114 8.77 7.97 -2.68
N ALA A 115 7.86 8.93 -2.51
CA ALA A 115 8.10 10.32 -2.90
C ALA A 115 9.28 10.93 -2.11
N TYR A 116 9.41 10.59 -0.83
CA TYR A 116 10.54 11.01 -0.01
C TYR A 116 11.87 10.44 -0.53
N TYR A 117 11.97 9.13 -0.77
CA TYR A 117 13.19 8.51 -1.30
C TYR A 117 13.56 9.06 -2.67
N ARG A 118 12.57 9.28 -3.54
CA ARG A 118 12.78 9.94 -4.84
C ARG A 118 13.33 11.35 -4.70
N GLY A 119 12.89 12.10 -3.68
CA GLY A 119 13.39 13.45 -3.39
C GLY A 119 14.86 13.47 -2.98
N GLN A 120 15.32 12.45 -2.25
CA GLN A 120 16.72 12.32 -1.82
C GLN A 120 17.70 12.14 -2.98
N PHE A 121 17.23 11.62 -4.12
CA PHE A 121 18.04 11.51 -5.34
C PHE A 121 18.33 12.89 -5.97
N LYS A 122 17.33 13.79 -5.96
CA LYS A 122 17.40 15.11 -6.64
C LYS A 122 18.27 16.14 -5.92
N GLU A 123 18.55 15.98 -4.63
CA GLU A 123 19.44 16.89 -3.88
C GLU A 123 20.93 16.68 -4.21
N LYS A 124 21.28 15.70 -5.06
CA LYS A 124 22.67 15.34 -5.37
C LYS A 124 23.06 15.34 -6.84
N GLU A 125 22.17 15.74 -7.75
CA GLU A 125 22.52 16.07 -9.15
C GLU A 125 22.80 17.57 -9.31
#